data_AF-A0A395SJF9-F1
#
_entry.id   AF-A0A395SJF9-F1
#
_cell.length_a   1.000
_cell.length_b   1.000
_cell.length_c   1.000
_cell.angle_alpha   90.00
_cell.angle_beta   90.00
_cell.angle_gamma   90.00
#
_symmetry.space_group_name_H-M   'P 1'
#
loop_
_entity.id
_entity.type
_entity.pdbx_description
1 polymer ?
#
loop_
_entity_poly.entity_id
_entity_poly.type
_entity_poly.pdbx_seq_one_letter_code
_entity_poly.pdbx_strand_id
1 'polypeptide(L)'
;MVGFGSSKDQKKNHEEVADIPAHLSDLHCFTETDNCITTTMMDLPGYRITKVLGAVYGITVRSRNIAAGIGMVIKSMAGGELSWFTTMLYNCRNDSISRVVQETKKRGGNAIICLRFETGDLGGFAQASAYGTACVVEKIEGATVEAPQLLH
;
A
#
# COMPACT_ATOMS: atom_id res chain seq x y z
N MET A 1 -4.56 -46.36 41.15
CA MET A 1 -4.20 -46.54 39.73
C MET A 1 -4.40 -45.18 39.06
N VAL A 2 -3.36 -44.34 39.08
CA VAL A 2 -3.40 -42.98 38.51
C VAL A 2 -2.08 -42.81 37.75
N GLY A 3 -2.16 -42.72 36.43
CA GLY A 3 -1.01 -42.64 35.53
C GLY A 3 -1.31 -41.63 34.43
N PHE A 4 -0.54 -40.56 34.46
CA PHE A 4 -0.58 -39.32 33.70
C PHE A 4 -0.78 -39.47 32.18
N GLY A 5 -1.59 -38.57 31.63
CA GLY A 5 -1.80 -38.40 30.19
C GLY A 5 -0.53 -37.91 29.46
N SER A 6 -0.26 -38.53 28.31
CA SER A 6 0.78 -38.11 27.39
C SER A 6 0.30 -36.92 26.57
N SER A 7 0.91 -35.76 26.81
CA SER A 7 0.78 -34.56 25.97
C SER A 7 1.45 -34.83 24.63
N LYS A 8 0.67 -34.90 23.55
CA LYS A 8 1.22 -34.94 22.19
C LYS A 8 1.68 -33.53 21.80
N ASP A 9 2.95 -33.42 21.47
CA ASP A 9 3.60 -32.27 20.85
C ASP A 9 2.75 -31.69 19.71
N GLN A 10 2.17 -30.51 19.94
CA GLN A 10 1.68 -29.65 18.88
C GLN A 10 2.88 -29.04 18.16
N LYS A 11 3.29 -29.66 17.05
CA LYS A 11 4.13 -29.00 16.04
C LYS A 11 3.43 -27.71 15.63
N LYS A 12 4.08 -26.57 15.93
CA LYS A 12 3.70 -25.24 15.43
C LYS A 12 3.64 -25.31 13.91
N ASN A 13 2.45 -25.12 13.34
CA ASN A 13 2.30 -24.84 11.93
C ASN A 13 3.01 -23.51 11.68
N HIS A 14 4.17 -23.55 11.04
CA HIS A 14 4.75 -22.35 10.43
C HIS A 14 3.69 -21.79 9.48
N GLU A 15 3.39 -20.51 9.70
CA GLU A 15 2.48 -19.72 8.88
C GLU A 15 2.85 -19.92 7.40
N GLU A 16 1.86 -20.34 6.62
CA GLU A 16 1.97 -20.43 5.17
C GLU A 16 2.11 -19.00 4.64
N VAL A 17 3.35 -18.52 4.59
CA VAL A 17 3.69 -17.28 3.91
C VAL A 17 3.27 -17.49 2.46
N ALA A 18 2.48 -16.57 1.91
CA ALA A 18 2.12 -16.63 0.49
C ALA A 18 3.38 -16.84 -0.34
N ASP A 19 3.37 -17.79 -1.27
CA ASP A 19 4.48 -18.02 -2.19
C ASP A 19 4.54 -16.83 -3.16
N ILE A 20 5.23 -15.76 -2.75
CA ILE A 20 5.40 -14.53 -3.54
C ILE A 20 6.49 -14.82 -4.57
N PRO A 21 6.17 -14.81 -5.88
CA PRO A 21 7.17 -14.97 -6.91
C PRO A 21 8.31 -13.95 -6.75
N ALA A 22 9.57 -14.37 -6.95
CA ALA A 22 10.75 -13.53 -6.79
C ALA A 22 10.78 -12.24 -7.65
N HIS A 23 9.94 -12.14 -8.67
CA HIS A 23 9.83 -10.91 -9.47
C HIS A 23 8.89 -9.86 -8.85
N LEU A 24 8.11 -10.22 -7.83
CA LEU A 24 7.25 -9.32 -7.07
C LEU A 24 7.86 -8.93 -5.72
N SER A 25 8.89 -9.63 -5.25
CA SER A 25 9.57 -9.30 -3.98
C SER A 25 10.18 -7.90 -3.99
N ASP A 26 10.51 -7.37 -5.17
CA ASP A 26 11.10 -6.04 -5.34
C ASP A 26 10.04 -4.94 -5.51
N LEU A 27 8.76 -5.30 -5.67
CA LEU A 27 7.66 -4.34 -5.71
C LEU A 27 7.35 -3.84 -4.30
N HIS A 28 7.84 -2.65 -4.00
CA HIS A 28 7.64 -1.99 -2.72
C HIS A 28 6.55 -0.93 -2.79
N CYS A 29 5.90 -0.70 -1.66
CA CYS A 29 5.03 0.46 -1.49
C CYS A 29 5.83 1.74 -1.74
N PHE A 30 5.21 2.71 -2.42
CA PHE A 30 5.82 4.02 -2.64
C PHE A 30 6.07 4.73 -1.31
N THR A 31 7.33 5.01 -1.00
CA THR A 31 7.77 5.69 0.22
C THR A 31 8.36 7.08 -0.03
N GLU A 32 8.55 7.47 -1.29
CA GLU A 32 9.10 8.77 -1.71
C GLU A 32 8.07 9.90 -1.59
N THR A 33 7.63 10.20 -0.38
CA THR A 33 6.58 11.19 -0.12
C THR A 33 7.12 12.59 0.19
N ASP A 34 8.42 12.85 -0.04
CA ASP A 34 9.09 14.12 0.24
C ASP A 34 8.77 14.73 1.63
N ASN A 35 8.90 13.92 2.68
CA ASN A 35 8.54 14.28 4.07
C ASN A 35 7.05 14.54 4.32
N CYS A 36 6.16 14.23 3.37
CA CYS A 36 4.72 14.20 3.61
C CYS A 36 4.34 12.88 4.26
N ILE A 37 3.77 12.93 5.46
CA ILE A 37 3.29 11.73 6.15
C ILE A 37 2.03 11.22 5.42
N THR A 38 1.97 9.94 5.11
CA THR A 38 0.75 9.32 4.54
C THR A 38 0.29 8.18 5.43
N THR A 39 -0.99 8.18 5.81
CA THR A 39 -1.56 7.10 6.61
C THR A 39 -2.98 6.77 6.15
N THR A 40 -3.35 5.49 6.26
CA THR A 40 -4.72 5.04 6.08
C THR A 40 -5.57 5.24 7.35
N MET A 41 -4.94 5.54 8.49
CA MET A 41 -5.61 5.87 9.74
C MET A 41 -6.39 7.19 9.65
N MET A 42 -7.41 7.32 10.50
CA MET A 42 -8.19 8.55 10.61
C MET A 42 -7.45 9.62 11.43
N ASP A 43 -6.66 9.18 12.41
CA ASP A 43 -5.82 9.96 13.28
C ASP A 43 -4.34 9.77 12.95
N LEU A 44 -3.48 10.53 13.63
CA LEU A 44 -2.03 10.45 13.46
C LEU A 44 -1.35 10.47 14.85
N PRO A 45 -1.27 9.32 15.54
CA PRO A 45 -0.66 9.22 16.87
C PRO A 45 0.77 9.81 16.89
N GLY A 46 1.10 10.54 17.95
CA GLY A 46 2.37 11.26 18.08
C GLY A 46 2.42 12.60 17.34
N TYR A 47 1.35 12.99 16.63
CA TYR A 47 1.22 14.27 15.96
C TYR A 47 -0.09 14.97 16.32
N ARG A 48 -0.10 16.29 16.20
CA ARG A 48 -1.28 17.15 16.32
C ARG A 48 -1.57 17.78 14.96
N ILE A 49 -2.81 17.66 14.48
CA ILE A 49 -3.27 18.38 13.29
C ILE A 49 -3.50 19.85 13.68
N THR A 50 -2.76 20.76 13.07
CA THR A 50 -2.87 22.21 13.29
C THR A 50 -3.74 22.90 12.23
N LYS A 51 -3.86 22.31 11.04
CA LYS A 51 -4.74 22.81 9.98
C LYS A 51 -5.26 21.67 9.10
N VAL A 52 -6.54 21.71 8.75
CA VAL A 52 -7.13 20.85 7.73
C VAL A 52 -7.21 21.63 6.42
N LEU A 53 -6.68 21.06 5.34
CA LEU A 53 -6.61 21.67 3.99
C LEU A 53 -7.64 21.06 3.02
N GLY A 54 -8.49 20.17 3.53
CA GLY A 54 -9.57 19.53 2.80
C GLY A 54 -9.13 18.30 2.00
N ALA A 55 -10.05 17.80 1.17
CA ALA A 55 -9.81 16.62 0.37
C ALA A 55 -8.77 16.87 -0.73
N VAL A 56 -7.93 15.86 -0.96
CA VAL A 56 -6.95 15.79 -2.04
C VAL A 56 -7.08 14.45 -2.74
N TYR A 57 -6.80 14.42 -4.04
CA TYR A 57 -6.83 13.20 -4.84
C TYR A 57 -5.73 13.19 -5.90
N GLY A 58 -5.31 12.00 -6.29
CA GLY A 58 -4.41 11.72 -7.39
C GLY A 58 -4.96 10.55 -8.19
N ILE A 59 -5.14 10.72 -9.49
CA ILE A 59 -5.71 9.70 -10.38
C ILE A 59 -4.69 9.40 -11.45
N THR A 60 -4.57 8.14 -11.86
CA THR A 60 -3.83 7.73 -13.05
C THR A 60 -4.63 6.71 -13.85
N VAL A 61 -4.41 6.70 -15.16
CA VAL A 61 -4.96 5.73 -16.10
C VAL A 61 -3.82 5.29 -17.00
N ARG A 62 -3.60 3.98 -17.11
CA ARG A 62 -2.59 3.39 -17.99
C ARG A 62 -3.25 2.40 -18.94
N SER A 63 -2.86 2.44 -20.21
CA SER A 63 -3.33 1.48 -21.21
C SER A 63 -2.74 0.11 -20.92
N ARG A 64 -3.55 -0.94 -21.00
CA ARG A 64 -3.09 -2.33 -20.96
C ARG A 64 -2.47 -2.76 -22.29
N ASN A 65 -2.60 -1.94 -23.34
CA ASN A 65 -2.35 -2.33 -24.72
C ASN A 65 -0.86 -2.32 -25.14
N ILE A 66 0.08 -2.35 -24.19
CA ILE A 66 1.51 -2.53 -24.50
C ILE A 66 1.77 -4.04 -24.69
N ALA A 67 1.49 -4.51 -25.91
CA ALA A 67 2.08 -5.70 -26.57
C ALA A 67 2.01 -7.09 -25.89
N ALA A 68 1.06 -7.36 -24.98
CA ALA A 68 1.00 -8.63 -24.23
C ALA A 68 -0.20 -9.55 -24.54
N GLY A 69 -0.97 -9.27 -25.59
CA GLY A 69 -2.29 -9.90 -25.81
C GLY A 69 -2.32 -11.40 -26.12
N ILE A 70 -1.19 -12.04 -26.48
CA ILE A 70 -1.21 -13.46 -26.92
C ILE A 70 -0.23 -14.36 -26.13
N GLY A 71 0.95 -13.87 -25.75
CA GLY A 71 1.95 -14.68 -25.02
C GLY A 71 1.68 -14.87 -23.52
N MET A 72 0.97 -13.94 -22.88
CA MET A 72 0.72 -13.97 -21.42
C MET A 72 -0.48 -14.84 -21.03
N VAL A 73 -1.46 -14.99 -21.94
CA VAL A 73 -2.66 -15.81 -21.72
C VAL A 73 -2.27 -17.29 -21.54
N ILE A 74 -1.26 -17.77 -22.27
CA ILE A 74 -0.79 -19.16 -22.19
C ILE A 74 -0.10 -19.46 -20.85
N LYS A 75 0.61 -18.50 -20.23
CA LYS A 75 1.22 -18.67 -18.90
C LYS A 75 0.20 -18.63 -17.75
N SER A 76 -0.87 -17.84 -17.89
CA SER A 76 -1.91 -17.71 -16.85
C SER A 76 -2.87 -18.91 -16.79
N MET A 77 -3.06 -19.64 -17.90
CA MET A 77 -3.87 -20.87 -17.89
C MET A 77 -3.29 -22.00 -17.02
N ALA A 78 -2.02 -21.90 -16.60
CA ALA A 78 -1.42 -22.76 -15.60
C ALA A 78 -1.69 -22.30 -14.14
N GLY A 79 -2.55 -21.30 -13.92
CA GLY A 79 -3.03 -20.87 -12.60
C GLY A 79 -2.16 -19.81 -11.89
N GLY A 80 -1.18 -19.23 -12.57
CA GLY A 80 -0.27 -18.24 -12.00
C GLY A 80 -0.75 -16.78 -12.09
N GLU A 81 -0.19 -15.93 -11.23
CA GLU A 81 -0.36 -14.47 -11.26
C GLU A 81 0.16 -13.87 -12.58
N LEU A 82 -0.56 -12.88 -13.11
CA LEU A 82 -0.12 -12.15 -14.29
C LEU A 82 0.82 -11.01 -13.88
N SER A 83 2.09 -11.35 -13.65
CA SER A 83 3.18 -10.46 -13.21
C SER A 83 3.18 -9.05 -13.81
N TRP A 84 2.97 -8.94 -15.12
CA TRP A 84 2.93 -7.67 -15.84
C TRP A 84 1.76 -6.78 -15.39
N PHE A 85 0.59 -7.39 -15.17
CA PHE A 85 -0.59 -6.66 -14.69
C PHE A 85 -0.39 -6.20 -13.26
N THR A 86 0.22 -7.01 -12.41
CA THR A 86 0.57 -6.62 -11.03
C THR A 86 1.53 -5.44 -11.04
N THR A 87 2.61 -5.54 -11.81
CA THR A 87 3.59 -4.45 -11.96
C THR A 87 2.92 -3.17 -12.47
N MET A 88 2.02 -3.28 -13.45
CA MET A 88 1.25 -2.14 -13.95
C MET A 88 0.36 -1.52 -12.87
N LEU A 89 -0.31 -2.31 -12.05
CA LEU A 89 -1.15 -1.80 -10.96
C LEU A 89 -0.33 -1.12 -9.86
N TYR A 90 0.85 -1.66 -9.51
CA TYR A 90 1.79 -0.99 -8.60
C TYR A 90 2.23 0.37 -9.15
N ASN A 91 2.64 0.42 -10.42
CA ASN A 91 3.00 1.67 -11.08
C ASN A 91 1.84 2.67 -11.10
N CYS A 92 0.61 2.19 -11.35
CA CYS A 92 -0.56 3.06 -11.29
C CYS A 92 -0.78 3.62 -9.88
N ARG A 93 -0.67 2.77 -8.86
CA ARG A 93 -0.81 3.20 -7.47
C ARG A 93 0.25 4.23 -7.08
N ASN A 94 1.51 3.99 -7.45
CA ASN A 94 2.63 4.88 -7.14
C ASN A 94 2.46 6.26 -7.80
N ASP A 95 2.04 6.32 -9.07
CA ASP A 95 1.71 7.59 -9.75
C ASP A 95 0.62 8.37 -8.99
N SER A 96 -0.45 7.68 -8.57
CA SER A 96 -1.56 8.30 -7.86
C SER A 96 -1.15 8.83 -6.49
N ILE A 97 -0.29 8.10 -5.75
CA ILE A 97 0.29 8.58 -4.48
C ILE A 97 1.13 9.83 -4.71
N SER A 98 2.03 9.80 -5.70
CA SER A 98 2.88 10.94 -6.03
C SER A 98 2.04 12.19 -6.32
N ARG A 99 0.95 12.04 -7.09
CA ARG A 99 0.03 13.15 -7.42
C ARG A 99 -0.69 13.72 -6.19
N VAL A 100 -1.20 12.87 -5.29
CA VAL A 100 -1.90 13.35 -4.08
C VAL A 100 -0.93 14.02 -3.09
N VAL A 101 0.31 13.52 -2.99
CA VAL A 101 1.39 14.15 -2.22
C VAL A 101 1.76 15.53 -2.80
N GLN A 102 1.94 15.62 -4.11
CA GLN A 102 2.22 16.90 -4.78
C GLN A 102 1.11 17.92 -4.55
N GLU A 103 -0.16 17.51 -4.66
CA GLU A 103 -1.31 18.39 -4.39
C GLU A 103 -1.34 18.86 -2.93
N THR A 104 -1.05 17.96 -1.99
CA THR A 104 -0.96 18.28 -0.56
C THR A 104 0.11 19.33 -0.29
N LYS A 105 1.30 19.15 -0.87
CA LYS A 105 2.42 20.09 -0.73
C LYS A 105 2.11 21.46 -1.36
N LYS A 106 1.46 21.49 -2.53
CA LYS A 106 1.02 22.74 -3.17
C LYS A 106 0.08 23.57 -2.30
N ARG A 107 -0.69 22.91 -1.43
CA ARG A 107 -1.59 23.56 -0.45
C ARG A 107 -0.90 23.92 0.87
N GLY A 108 0.40 23.67 1.00
CA GLY A 108 1.17 23.89 2.21
C GLY A 108 0.98 22.80 3.28
N GLY A 109 0.48 21.63 2.91
CA GLY A 109 0.32 20.48 3.81
C GLY A 109 1.58 19.63 3.92
N ASN A 110 1.68 18.89 5.02
CA ASN A 110 2.77 17.93 5.30
C ASN A 110 2.25 16.55 5.75
N ALA A 111 0.93 16.34 5.73
CA ALA A 111 0.34 15.03 5.99
C ALA A 111 -0.93 14.79 5.17
N ILE A 112 -1.17 13.51 4.85
CA ILE A 112 -2.42 13.00 4.31
C ILE A 112 -2.92 11.90 5.25
N ILE A 113 -4.04 12.17 5.91
CA ILE A 113 -4.76 11.17 6.73
C ILE A 113 -5.90 10.57 5.91
N CYS A 114 -6.44 9.46 6.38
CA CYS A 114 -7.53 8.75 5.73
C CYS A 114 -7.20 8.41 4.27
N LEU A 115 -5.94 8.13 3.93
CA LEU A 115 -5.57 7.77 2.57
C LEU A 115 -6.31 6.49 2.17
N ARG A 116 -6.93 6.51 0.99
CA ARG A 116 -7.68 5.42 0.40
C ARG A 116 -7.24 5.23 -1.04
N PHE A 117 -7.41 4.01 -1.52
CA PHE A 117 -7.14 3.65 -2.91
C PHE A 117 -8.39 3.05 -3.54
N GLU A 118 -8.62 3.45 -4.77
CA GLU A 118 -9.58 2.82 -5.67
C GLU A 118 -8.85 2.37 -6.92
N THR A 119 -9.20 1.21 -7.44
CA THR A 119 -8.67 0.70 -8.71
C THR A 119 -9.82 0.24 -9.57
N GLY A 120 -9.72 0.44 -10.88
CA GLY A 120 -10.78 0.10 -11.83
C GLY A 120 -10.26 -0.38 -13.18
N ASP A 121 -11.13 -1.04 -13.92
CA ASP A 121 -10.99 -1.32 -15.34
C ASP A 121 -11.87 -0.37 -16.13
N LEU A 122 -11.31 0.25 -17.15
CA LEU A 122 -12.08 0.99 -18.14
C LEU A 122 -11.79 0.45 -19.53
N GLY A 123 -12.35 -0.71 -19.88
CA GLY A 123 -12.31 -1.23 -21.26
C GLY A 123 -10.89 -1.40 -21.83
N GLY A 124 -10.00 -2.07 -21.11
CA GLY A 124 -8.61 -2.26 -21.56
C GLY A 124 -7.61 -1.23 -21.01
N PHE A 125 -8.05 -0.45 -20.02
CA PHE A 125 -7.22 0.47 -19.26
C PHE A 125 -7.25 0.09 -17.78
N ALA A 126 -6.12 0.25 -17.10
CA ALA A 126 -6.04 0.15 -15.66
C ALA A 126 -6.08 1.56 -15.07
N GLN A 127 -6.97 1.78 -14.10
CA GLN A 127 -7.05 3.03 -13.35
C GLN A 127 -6.68 2.77 -11.90
N ALA A 128 -5.95 3.71 -11.30
CA ALA A 128 -5.82 3.83 -9.86
C ALA A 128 -6.10 5.25 -9.41
N SER A 129 -6.79 5.41 -8.30
CA SER A 129 -7.02 6.67 -7.60
C SER A 129 -6.50 6.54 -6.17
N ALA A 130 -5.90 7.60 -5.66
CA ALA A 130 -5.53 7.78 -4.27
C ALA A 130 -6.20 9.05 -3.76
N TYR A 131 -6.84 9.02 -2.60
CA TYR A 131 -7.48 10.20 -2.03
C TYR A 131 -7.46 10.18 -0.51
N GLY A 132 -7.53 11.36 0.11
CA GLY A 132 -7.51 11.53 1.55
C GLY A 132 -7.70 12.98 1.95
N THR A 133 -7.40 13.29 3.21
CA THR A 133 -7.49 14.65 3.75
C THR A 133 -6.10 15.21 3.96
N ALA A 134 -5.78 16.30 3.26
CA ALA A 134 -4.54 17.03 3.43
C ALA A 134 -4.59 17.85 4.73
N CYS A 135 -3.49 17.82 5.48
CA CYS A 135 -3.35 18.48 6.77
C CYS A 135 -1.97 19.12 6.93
N VAL A 136 -1.88 20.07 7.86
CA VAL A 136 -0.63 20.47 8.51
C VAL A 136 -0.60 19.82 9.89
N VAL A 137 0.50 19.14 10.21
CA VAL A 137 0.71 18.46 11.49
C VAL A 137 2.03 18.86 12.14
N GLU A 138 2.04 18.82 13.47
CA GLU A 138 3.21 19.05 14.31
C GLU A 138 3.43 17.85 15.23
N LYS A 139 4.70 17.45 15.45
CA LYS A 139 5.02 16.34 16.35
C LYS A 139 4.75 16.75 17.80
N ILE A 140 4.10 15.88 18.57
CA ILE A 140 3.87 16.10 19.99
C ILE A 140 5.15 15.69 20.75
N GLU A 141 5.78 16.63 21.45
CA GLU A 141 6.97 16.34 22.27
C GLU A 141 6.66 15.30 23.35
N GLY A 142 7.59 14.36 23.57
CA GLY A 142 7.44 13.29 24.57
C GLY A 142 6.53 12.12 24.19
N ALA A 143 5.93 12.11 22.99
CA ALA A 143 5.04 11.04 22.52
C ALA A 143 5.77 9.82 21.91
N THR A 144 7.07 9.61 22.20
CA THR A 144 7.82 8.46 21.69
C THR A 144 7.39 7.19 22.42
N VAL A 145 6.34 6.55 21.92
CA VAL A 145 6.22 5.09 22.05
C VAL A 145 6.91 4.53 20.82
N GLU A 146 8.04 3.85 21.00
CA GLU A 146 8.64 3.06 19.91
C GLU A 146 7.58 2.10 19.38
N ALA A 147 7.20 2.26 18.11
CA ALA A 147 6.42 1.23 17.45
C ALA A 147 7.27 -0.05 17.43
N PRO A 148 6.71 -1.22 17.81
CA PRO A 148 7.45 -2.47 17.68
C PRO A 148 7.81 -2.64 16.21
N GLN A 149 9.08 -2.45 15.90
CA GLN A 149 9.61 -2.79 14.59
C GLN A 149 9.39 -4.29 14.41
N LEU A 150 8.87 -4.71 13.25
CA LEU A 150 8.82 -6.13 12.93
C LEU A 150 10.25 -6.66 13.01
N LEU A 151 10.51 -7.51 13.99
CA LEU A 151 11.80 -8.15 14.18
C LEU A 151 12.08 -9.00 12.92
N HIS A 152 13.19 -8.70 12.25
CA HIS A 152 13.72 -9.49 11.14
C HIS A 152 14.29 -10.83 11.61
#